data_AF-A0ABD3XCI9-F1
#
_entry.id   AF-A0ABD3XCI9-F1
#
_cell.length_a   1.000
_cell.length_b   1.000
_cell.length_c   1.000
_cell.angle_alpha   90.00
_cell.angle_beta   90.00
_cell.angle_gamma   90.00
#
_symmetry.space_group_name_H-M   'P 1'
#
loop_
_entity.id
_entity.type
_entity.pdbx_description
1 polymer ?
#
loop_
_entity_poly.entity_id
_entity_poly.type
_entity_poly.pdbx_seq_one_letter_code
_entity_poly.pdbx_strand_id
1 'polypeptide(L)'
;MGIAFFKNLTRKAIKPIRDFNIENRLQREIARQQHIPKAAPRHKSTEQTFEHLAEEHPEIMQELNKKNEQLLENLKQLKVISHGRPPELKAKAKLPQYMRHEKSPEFGFHEPEKIPEGRVTLRSALNFITQHSVDPSSVTVEMIAKQYKIDRIQAQNVLTYFHTFKIHISEDFLKKYPKLSKALEEGKNADITPFQKLLSSARTKSMETEDTSELKPEGNPEPVKKS
;
A
#
# COMPACT_ATOMS: atom_id res chain seq x y z
N MET A 1 -25.45 -29.51 6.93
CA MET A 1 -25.78 -28.24 6.23
C MET A 1 -26.97 -27.52 6.88
N GLY A 2 -26.93 -27.23 8.20
CA GLY A 2 -28.15 -26.78 8.92
C GLY A 2 -28.17 -25.33 9.43
N ILE A 3 -27.02 -24.70 9.66
CA ILE A 3 -26.96 -23.44 10.44
C ILE A 3 -26.80 -22.21 9.52
N ALA A 4 -26.10 -22.34 8.39
CA ALA A 4 -25.86 -21.22 7.47
C ALA A 4 -27.11 -20.82 6.67
N PHE A 5 -27.95 -21.79 6.28
CA PHE A 5 -29.20 -21.53 5.55
C PHE A 5 -30.23 -20.78 6.40
N PHE A 6 -30.41 -21.17 7.67
CA PHE A 6 -31.30 -20.47 8.61
C PHE A 6 -30.85 -19.02 8.87
N LYS A 7 -29.55 -18.77 9.05
CA LYS A 7 -29.01 -17.40 9.21
C LYS A 7 -29.22 -16.52 7.97
N ASN A 8 -29.20 -17.09 6.77
CA ASN A 8 -29.43 -16.35 5.53
C ASN A 8 -30.93 -16.06 5.28
N LEU A 9 -31.82 -16.97 5.67
CA LEU A 9 -33.26 -16.80 5.56
C LEU A 9 -33.78 -15.74 6.54
N THR A 10 -33.31 -15.77 7.78
CA THR A 10 -33.66 -14.75 8.79
C THR A 10 -33.12 -13.37 8.41
N ARG A 11 -31.91 -13.27 7.86
CA ARG A 11 -31.39 -12.00 7.31
C ARG A 11 -32.27 -11.44 6.19
N LYS A 12 -32.76 -12.27 5.26
CA LYS A 12 -33.64 -11.82 4.17
C LYS A 12 -35.00 -11.33 4.68
N ALA A 13 -35.56 -11.99 5.70
CA ALA A 13 -36.83 -11.58 6.31
C ALA A 13 -36.71 -10.28 7.13
N ILE A 14 -35.56 -10.02 7.76
CA ILE A 14 -35.33 -8.84 8.61
C ILE A 14 -34.89 -7.60 7.81
N LYS A 15 -34.33 -7.78 6.60
CA LYS A 15 -33.92 -6.68 5.72
C LYS A 15 -34.98 -5.57 5.54
N PRO A 16 -36.23 -5.86 5.13
CA PRO A 16 -37.23 -4.79 4.94
C PRO A 16 -37.57 -4.04 6.24
N ILE A 17 -37.47 -4.70 7.41
CA ILE A 17 -37.71 -4.07 8.72
C ILE A 17 -36.54 -3.16 9.11
N ARG A 18 -35.30 -3.63 8.90
CA ARG A 18 -34.09 -2.84 9.16
C ARG A 18 -33.98 -1.64 8.23
N ASP A 19 -34.33 -1.86 6.97
CA ASP A 19 -34.17 -0.90 5.88
C ASP A 19 -35.38 0.05 5.76
N PHE A 20 -36.36 -0.07 6.66
CA PHE A 20 -37.46 0.87 6.78
C PHE A 20 -36.93 2.27 7.15
N ASN A 21 -37.26 3.24 6.29
CA ASN A 21 -36.96 4.66 6.51
C ASN A 21 -35.45 5.01 6.63
N ILE A 22 -34.59 4.33 5.84
CA ILE A 22 -33.15 4.63 5.79
C ILE A 22 -32.90 6.08 5.38
N GLU A 23 -33.66 6.63 4.44
CA GLU A 23 -33.42 7.97 3.90
C GLU A 23 -33.54 9.06 4.97
N ASN A 24 -34.60 9.05 5.78
CA ASN A 24 -34.73 10.01 6.88
C ASN A 24 -33.69 9.78 7.98
N ARG A 25 -33.29 8.53 8.24
CA ARG A 25 -32.21 8.23 9.20
C ARG A 25 -30.87 8.76 8.69
N LEU A 26 -30.59 8.57 7.40
CA LEU A 26 -29.39 9.06 6.73
C LEU A 26 -29.35 10.58 6.78
N GLN A 27 -30.44 11.26 6.39
CA GLN A 27 -30.54 12.72 6.44
C GLN A 27 -30.32 13.27 7.86
N ARG A 28 -30.86 12.61 8.90
CA ARG A 28 -30.61 12.98 10.30
C ARG A 28 -29.14 12.85 10.70
N GLU A 29 -28.47 11.76 10.30
CA GLU A 29 -27.05 11.57 10.63
C GLU A 29 -26.15 12.51 9.83
N ILE A 30 -26.45 12.76 8.55
CA ILE A 30 -25.74 13.76 7.74
C ILE A 30 -25.89 15.14 8.37
N ALA A 31 -27.12 15.56 8.71
CA ALA A 31 -27.36 16.85 9.37
C ALA A 31 -26.63 16.93 10.73
N ARG A 32 -26.65 15.85 11.53
CA ARG A 32 -25.91 15.81 12.81
C ARG A 32 -24.41 15.98 12.61
N GLN A 33 -23.83 15.31 11.60
CA GLN A 33 -22.40 15.39 11.28
C GLN A 33 -22.00 16.75 10.69
N GLN A 34 -22.89 17.38 9.92
CA GLN A 34 -22.68 18.71 9.37
C GLN A 34 -22.75 19.80 10.44
N HIS A 35 -23.72 19.73 11.36
CA HIS A 35 -23.93 20.75 12.39
C HIS A 35 -23.04 20.59 13.63
N ILE A 36 -22.61 19.37 13.96
CA ILE A 36 -21.74 19.09 15.10
C ILE A 36 -20.52 18.31 14.59
N PRO A 37 -19.45 19.01 14.16
CA PRO A 37 -18.22 18.33 13.77
C PRO A 37 -17.67 17.55 14.97
N LYS A 38 -17.66 16.23 14.87
CA LYS A 38 -17.13 15.36 15.93
C LYS A 38 -15.61 15.46 15.92
N ALA A 39 -15.03 15.91 17.04
CA ALA A 39 -13.58 15.90 17.21
C ALA A 39 -13.03 14.48 17.06
N ALA A 40 -11.82 14.37 16.50
CA ALA A 40 -11.15 13.09 16.36
C ALA A 40 -10.99 12.42 17.74
N PRO A 41 -11.14 11.09 17.82
CA PRO A 41 -10.92 10.36 19.07
C PRO A 41 -9.49 10.59 19.56
N ARG A 42 -9.32 10.81 20.87
CA ARG A 42 -8.02 10.99 21.50
C ARG A 42 -7.46 9.62 21.92
N HIS A 43 -6.15 9.57 22.16
CA HIS A 43 -5.52 8.37 22.73
C HIS A 43 -5.87 8.27 24.23
N LYS A 44 -6.06 7.06 24.76
CA LYS A 44 -6.50 6.83 26.15
C LYS A 44 -5.67 7.57 27.21
N SER A 45 -4.35 7.59 27.03
CA SER A 45 -3.45 8.32 27.94
C SER A 45 -3.74 9.82 27.96
N THR A 46 -4.06 10.39 26.80
CA THR A 46 -4.39 11.81 26.66
C THR A 46 -5.78 12.12 27.24
N GLU A 47 -6.73 11.19 27.12
CA GLU A 47 -8.05 11.31 27.76
C GLU A 47 -7.91 11.35 29.28
N GLN A 48 -7.17 10.42 29.88
CA GLN A 48 -6.90 10.39 31.31
C GLN A 48 -6.24 11.67 31.81
N THR A 49 -5.23 12.18 31.10
CA THR A 49 -4.59 13.46 31.49
C THR A 49 -5.57 14.63 31.43
N PHE A 50 -6.49 14.63 30.46
CA PHE A 50 -7.46 15.70 30.31
C PHE A 50 -8.56 15.62 31.37
N GLU A 51 -9.00 14.41 31.73
CA GLU A 51 -9.93 14.16 32.83
C GLU A 51 -9.33 14.63 34.17
N HIS A 52 -8.09 14.23 34.48
CA HIS A 52 -7.41 14.69 35.70
C HIS A 52 -7.27 16.22 35.75
N LEU A 53 -6.87 16.85 34.64
CA LEU A 53 -6.78 18.32 34.58
C LEU A 53 -8.14 19.00 34.74
N ALA A 54 -9.21 18.39 34.22
CA ALA A 54 -10.57 18.91 34.36
C ALA A 54 -11.09 18.80 35.81
N GLU A 55 -10.71 17.73 36.52
CA GLU A 55 -11.03 17.52 37.93
C GLU A 55 -10.25 18.46 38.86
N GLU A 56 -8.94 18.61 38.63
CA GLU A 56 -8.06 19.44 39.44
C GLU A 56 -8.37 20.94 39.28
N HIS A 57 -8.73 21.37 38.07
CA HIS A 57 -8.91 22.78 37.73
C HIS A 57 -10.18 23.04 36.91
N PRO A 58 -11.38 22.93 37.54
CA PRO A 58 -12.64 23.17 36.85
C PRO A 58 -12.81 24.62 36.36
N GLU A 59 -12.15 25.57 37.03
CA GLU A 59 -12.16 27.00 36.68
C GLU A 59 -11.55 27.23 35.30
N ILE A 60 -10.43 26.58 34.99
CA ILE A 60 -9.74 26.68 33.70
C ILE A 60 -10.64 26.20 32.57
N MET A 61 -11.37 25.10 32.77
CA MET A 61 -12.29 24.56 31.75
C MET A 61 -13.45 25.52 31.46
N GLN A 62 -13.92 26.26 32.47
CA GLN A 62 -14.94 27.29 32.27
C GLN A 62 -14.40 28.52 31.54
N GLU A 63 -13.16 28.91 31.84
CA GLU A 63 -12.47 30.02 31.15
C GLU A 63 -12.15 29.69 29.69
N LEU A 64 -11.76 28.45 29.37
CA LEU A 64 -11.52 28.01 27.99
C LEU A 64 -12.74 28.13 27.08
N ASN A 65 -13.93 27.95 27.64
CA ASN A 65 -15.20 28.08 26.91
C ASN A 65 -15.69 29.53 26.83
N LYS A 66 -15.06 30.47 27.54
CA LYS A 66 -15.41 31.89 27.55
C LYS A 66 -14.35 32.69 26.78
N LYS A 67 -14.80 33.72 26.07
CA LYS A 67 -13.89 34.64 25.40
C LYS A 67 -13.21 35.52 26.45
N ASN A 68 -11.88 35.49 26.52
CA ASN A 68 -11.10 36.39 27.38
C ASN A 68 -10.77 37.69 26.61
N GLU A 69 -11.40 38.80 27.01
CA GLU A 69 -11.27 40.09 26.32
C GLU A 69 -9.89 40.74 26.51
N GLN A 70 -9.32 40.62 27.71
CA GLN A 70 -7.99 41.13 28.02
C GLN A 70 -6.90 40.43 27.19
N LEU A 71 -6.98 39.11 27.06
CA LEU A 71 -6.06 38.35 26.21
C LEU A 71 -6.19 38.76 24.74
N LEU A 72 -7.42 38.99 24.26
CA LEU A 72 -7.66 39.42 22.88
C LEU A 72 -7.03 40.79 22.60
N GLU A 73 -7.13 41.74 23.52
CA GLU A 73 -6.48 43.05 23.39
C GLU A 73 -4.96 42.94 23.38
N ASN A 74 -4.39 42.13 24.27
CA ASN A 74 -2.95 41.87 24.32
C ASN A 74 -2.45 41.25 22.99
N LEU A 75 -3.18 40.28 22.43
CA LEU A 75 -2.80 39.63 21.16
C LEU A 75 -2.89 40.58 19.95
N LYS A 76 -3.80 41.56 19.96
CA LYS A 76 -3.86 42.60 18.94
C LYS A 76 -2.64 43.53 18.98
N GLN A 77 -2.10 43.78 20.18
CA GLN A 77 -0.96 44.66 20.38
C GLN A 77 0.38 43.96 20.07
N LEU A 78 0.47 42.66 20.33
CA LEU A 78 1.70 41.88 20.15
C LEU A 78 1.89 41.44 18.69
N LYS A 79 2.64 42.22 17.92
CA LYS A 79 3.18 41.80 16.63
C LYS A 79 4.55 41.15 16.81
N VAL A 80 4.63 39.83 16.69
CA VAL A 80 5.91 39.11 16.70
C VAL A 80 6.58 39.29 15.33
N ILE A 81 7.64 40.09 15.28
CA ILE A 81 8.49 40.20 14.10
C ILE A 81 9.76 39.41 14.40
N SER A 82 9.91 38.25 13.76
CA SER A 82 11.14 37.47 13.88
C SER A 82 12.23 38.14 13.05
N HIS A 83 13.29 38.60 13.73
CA HIS A 83 14.49 39.13 13.08
C HIS A 83 15.63 38.12 13.23
N GLY A 84 16.33 37.85 12.12
CA GLY A 84 17.53 37.02 12.09
C GLY A 84 17.30 35.54 11.74
N ARG A 85 18.41 34.80 11.65
CA ARG A 85 18.40 33.34 11.45
C ARG A 85 18.03 32.68 12.78
N PRO A 86 17.03 31.76 12.81
CA PRO A 86 16.69 31.04 14.03
C PRO A 86 17.92 30.30 14.57
N PRO A 87 18.06 30.16 15.90
CA PRO A 87 19.19 29.46 16.49
C PRO A 87 19.28 28.05 15.89
N GLU A 88 20.48 27.67 15.43
CA GLU A 88 20.73 26.32 14.94
C GLU A 88 20.61 25.35 16.13
N LEU A 89 19.44 24.73 16.26
CA LEU A 89 19.15 23.70 17.25
C LEU A 89 20.07 22.50 16.95
N LYS A 90 21.18 22.38 17.69
CA LYS A 90 22.03 21.20 17.65
C LYS A 90 21.27 20.04 18.27
N ALA A 91 20.65 19.21 17.43
CA ALA A 91 20.02 17.96 17.86
C ALA A 91 21.06 17.12 18.61
N LYS A 92 20.81 16.85 19.90
CA LYS A 92 21.71 16.06 20.76
C LYS A 92 21.87 14.62 20.28
N ALA A 93 20.89 14.13 19.51
CA ALA A 93 20.89 12.79 18.94
C ALA A 93 21.07 12.85 17.41
N LYS A 94 22.03 12.08 16.89
CA LYS A 94 22.14 11.84 15.45
C LYS A 94 20.94 11.01 15.02
N LEU A 95 20.20 11.49 14.03
CA LEU A 95 19.15 10.69 13.39
C LEU A 95 19.77 9.38 12.89
N PRO A 96 19.02 8.26 12.93
CA PRO A 96 19.50 7.00 12.37
C PRO A 96 19.89 7.20 10.90
N GLN A 97 21.19 7.10 10.61
CA GLN A 97 21.74 7.26 9.26
C GLN A 97 21.36 6.11 8.32
N TYR A 98 21.07 4.94 8.91
CA TYR A 98 20.66 3.75 8.18
C TYR A 98 19.21 3.42 8.53
N MET A 99 18.30 3.89 7.68
CA MET A 99 16.95 3.36 7.59
C MET A 99 17.04 1.96 6.97
N ARG A 100 16.79 0.90 7.76
CA ARG A 100 16.55 -0.42 7.18
C ARG A 100 15.20 -0.37 6.48
N HIS A 101 15.20 -0.14 5.18
CA HIS A 101 14.01 -0.36 4.38
C HIS A 101 13.72 -1.86 4.38
N GLU A 102 12.58 -2.25 4.93
CA GLU A 102 12.08 -3.61 4.72
C GLU A 102 11.99 -3.85 3.21
N LYS A 103 12.55 -4.97 2.76
CA LYS A 103 12.47 -5.34 1.35
C LYS A 103 11.00 -5.44 1.00
N SER A 104 10.60 -4.75 -0.07
CA SER A 104 9.25 -4.85 -0.59
C SER A 104 8.93 -6.32 -0.86
N PRO A 105 7.77 -6.81 -0.43
CA PRO A 105 7.39 -8.20 -0.65
C PRO A 105 7.34 -8.50 -2.15
N GLU A 106 7.88 -9.65 -2.55
CA GLU A 106 8.00 -10.08 -3.95
C GLU A 106 6.64 -10.12 -4.66
N PHE A 107 5.59 -10.57 -3.96
CA PHE A 107 4.24 -10.69 -4.49
C PHE A 107 3.29 -9.59 -4.01
N GLY A 108 3.82 -8.48 -3.47
CA GLY A 108 3.00 -7.39 -2.94
C GLY A 108 2.29 -7.67 -1.63
N PHE A 109 2.53 -8.83 -1.01
CA PHE A 109 2.07 -9.19 0.33
C PHE A 109 3.17 -9.88 1.14
N HIS A 110 3.17 -9.67 2.46
CA HIS A 110 4.11 -10.35 3.35
C HIS A 110 3.68 -11.80 3.56
N GLU A 111 4.59 -12.74 3.29
CA GLU A 111 4.35 -14.16 3.60
C GLU A 111 4.40 -14.39 5.11
N PRO A 112 3.54 -15.27 5.65
CA PRO A 112 3.57 -15.62 7.06
C PRO A 112 4.85 -16.39 7.42
N GLU A 113 5.45 -16.08 8.56
CA GLU A 113 6.66 -16.76 9.05
C GLU A 113 6.39 -18.24 9.42
N LYS A 114 5.19 -18.53 9.94
CA LYS A 114 4.76 -19.88 10.31
C LYS A 114 3.60 -20.31 9.41
N ILE A 115 3.83 -21.38 8.64
CA ILE A 115 2.86 -21.94 7.71
C ILE A 115 2.16 -23.12 8.41
N PRO A 116 0.82 -23.10 8.53
CA PRO A 116 0.09 -24.24 9.09
C PRO A 116 0.12 -25.43 8.15
N GLU A 117 0.06 -26.64 8.70
CA GLU A 117 0.05 -27.87 7.91
C GLU A 117 -1.17 -27.95 6.98
N GLY A 118 -1.00 -28.56 5.81
CA GLY A 118 -2.04 -28.58 4.77
C GLY A 118 -2.24 -27.26 4.02
N ARG A 119 -1.42 -26.23 4.28
CA ARG A 119 -1.43 -24.96 3.55
C ARG A 119 -0.06 -24.68 2.94
N VAL A 120 -0.03 -23.88 1.87
CA VAL A 120 1.19 -23.53 1.14
C VAL A 120 1.18 -22.04 0.83
N THR A 121 2.36 -21.41 0.88
CA THR A 121 2.53 -20.02 0.42
C THR A 121 2.59 -19.96 -1.10
N LEU A 122 2.29 -18.78 -1.66
CA LEU A 122 2.36 -18.59 -3.11
C LEU A 122 3.77 -18.86 -3.66
N ARG A 123 4.82 -18.39 -2.96
CA ARG A 123 6.20 -18.64 -3.37
C ARG A 123 6.52 -20.12 -3.44
N SER A 124 6.11 -20.87 -2.41
CA SER A 124 6.32 -22.31 -2.33
C SER A 124 5.54 -23.05 -3.41
N ALA A 125 4.31 -22.61 -3.70
CA ALA A 125 3.48 -23.16 -4.77
C ALA A 125 4.13 -22.97 -6.15
N LEU A 126 4.55 -21.74 -6.45
CA LEU A 126 5.25 -21.44 -7.71
C LEU A 126 6.52 -22.26 -7.84
N ASN A 127 7.29 -22.42 -6.76
CA ASN A 127 8.54 -23.18 -6.78
C ASN A 127 8.31 -24.64 -7.19
N PHE A 128 7.42 -25.39 -6.53
CA PHE A 128 7.23 -26.80 -6.93
C PHE A 128 6.55 -26.95 -8.30
N ILE A 129 5.70 -26.01 -8.72
CA ILE A 129 5.12 -26.02 -10.07
C ILE A 129 6.24 -25.83 -11.11
N THR A 130 7.19 -24.92 -10.86
CA THR A 130 8.35 -24.70 -11.74
C THR A 130 9.28 -25.90 -11.77
N GLN A 131 9.55 -26.53 -10.63
CA GLN A 131 10.43 -27.70 -10.58
C GLN A 131 9.81 -28.93 -11.26
N HIS A 132 8.52 -29.17 -11.04
CA HIS A 132 7.78 -30.24 -11.72
C HIS A 132 7.66 -29.98 -13.23
N SER A 133 7.63 -28.72 -13.69
CA SER A 133 7.58 -28.42 -15.12
C SER A 133 8.92 -28.63 -15.82
N VAL A 134 10.04 -28.49 -15.11
CA VAL A 134 11.39 -28.81 -15.59
C VAL A 134 11.61 -30.33 -15.60
N ASP A 135 11.43 -30.98 -14.46
CA ASP A 135 11.70 -32.42 -14.29
C ASP A 135 10.53 -33.14 -13.59
N PRO A 136 9.50 -33.59 -14.35
CA PRO A 136 8.36 -34.29 -13.79
C PRO A 136 8.71 -35.63 -13.12
N SER A 137 9.82 -36.26 -13.54
CA SER A 137 10.26 -37.56 -13.02
C SER A 137 10.92 -37.46 -11.64
N SER A 138 11.65 -36.37 -11.37
CA SER A 138 12.30 -36.17 -10.08
C SER A 138 11.31 -35.61 -9.06
N VAL A 139 10.51 -34.62 -9.47
CA VAL A 139 9.54 -33.94 -8.61
C VAL A 139 8.17 -34.57 -8.79
N THR A 140 7.94 -35.71 -8.14
CA THR A 140 6.63 -36.39 -8.18
C THR A 140 5.63 -35.78 -7.20
N VAL A 141 4.33 -36.00 -7.46
CA VAL A 141 3.23 -35.53 -6.60
C VAL A 141 3.38 -36.02 -5.15
N GLU A 142 3.86 -37.25 -4.97
CA GLU A 142 4.09 -37.84 -3.65
C GLU A 142 5.24 -37.16 -2.90
N MET A 143 6.29 -36.75 -3.62
CA MET A 143 7.40 -35.99 -3.06
C MET A 143 6.93 -34.61 -2.58
N ILE A 144 6.17 -33.89 -3.41
CA ILE A 144 5.63 -32.57 -3.07
C ILE A 144 4.70 -32.65 -1.85
N ALA A 145 3.80 -33.63 -1.82
CA ALA A 145 2.87 -33.83 -0.70
C ALA A 145 3.61 -34.03 0.63
N LYS A 146 4.68 -34.85 0.62
CA LYS A 146 5.52 -35.09 1.80
C LYS A 146 6.32 -33.85 2.22
N GLN A 147 6.93 -33.15 1.26
CA GLN A 147 7.82 -32.03 1.54
C GLN A 147 7.07 -30.80 2.06
N TYR A 148 5.91 -30.49 1.49
CA TYR A 148 5.10 -29.34 1.89
C TYR A 148 3.97 -29.69 2.87
N LYS A 149 3.89 -30.95 3.32
CA LYS A 149 2.83 -31.47 4.21
C LYS A 149 1.43 -31.12 3.71
N ILE A 150 1.20 -31.29 2.41
CA ILE A 150 -0.11 -31.10 1.78
C ILE A 150 -0.71 -32.42 1.37
N ASP A 151 -2.03 -32.42 1.25
CA ASP A 151 -2.75 -33.60 0.78
C ASP A 151 -2.36 -33.93 -0.68
N ARG A 152 -2.21 -35.23 -0.97
CA ARG A 152 -1.82 -35.74 -2.28
C ARG A 152 -2.81 -35.30 -3.36
N ILE A 153 -4.11 -35.29 -3.04
CA ILE A 153 -5.17 -34.89 -3.97
C ILE A 153 -5.03 -33.39 -4.31
N GLN A 154 -4.74 -32.57 -3.31
CA GLN A 154 -4.54 -31.14 -3.52
C GLN A 154 -3.28 -30.87 -4.36
N ALA A 155 -2.18 -31.54 -4.07
CA ALA A 155 -0.94 -31.44 -4.86
C ALA A 155 -1.19 -31.84 -6.33
N GLN A 156 -1.92 -32.93 -6.57
CA GLN A 156 -2.29 -33.38 -7.90
C GLN A 156 -3.15 -32.33 -8.63
N ASN A 157 -4.16 -31.77 -7.97
CA ASN A 157 -5.02 -30.74 -8.55
C ASN A 157 -4.21 -29.50 -8.91
N VAL A 158 -3.28 -29.07 -8.04
CA VAL A 158 -2.44 -27.90 -8.34
C VAL A 158 -1.60 -28.15 -9.60
N LEU A 159 -0.95 -29.30 -9.72
CA LEU A 159 -0.14 -29.62 -10.90
C LEU A 159 -0.98 -29.82 -12.17
N THR A 160 -2.23 -30.28 -12.04
CA THR A 160 -3.12 -30.50 -13.19
C THR A 160 -3.67 -29.18 -13.73
N TYR A 161 -4.01 -28.23 -12.86
CA TYR A 161 -4.68 -26.99 -13.27
C TYR A 161 -3.76 -25.77 -13.38
N PHE A 162 -2.58 -25.77 -12.76
CA PHE A 162 -1.65 -24.64 -12.76
C PHE A 162 -0.34 -25.01 -13.46
N HIS A 163 0.07 -24.17 -14.42
CA HIS A 163 1.26 -24.37 -15.23
C HIS A 163 2.08 -23.09 -15.32
N THR A 164 3.40 -23.22 -15.44
CA THR A 164 4.28 -22.10 -15.76
C THR A 164 4.11 -21.69 -17.22
N PHE A 165 4.14 -20.39 -17.49
CA PHE A 165 4.13 -19.87 -18.85
C PHE A 165 5.38 -20.34 -19.62
N LYS A 166 5.15 -20.97 -20.78
CA LYS A 166 6.22 -21.33 -21.72
C LYS A 166 6.43 -20.16 -22.68
N ILE A 167 7.60 -19.55 -22.63
CA ILE A 167 7.97 -18.48 -23.55
C ILE A 167 8.47 -19.14 -24.84
N HIS A 168 7.72 -18.97 -25.92
CA HIS A 168 8.15 -19.34 -27.26
C HIS A 168 8.77 -18.13 -27.94
N ILE A 169 10.09 -18.19 -28.22
CA ILE A 169 10.80 -17.13 -28.94
C ILE A 169 11.00 -17.61 -30.38
N SER A 170 10.48 -16.86 -31.35
CA SER A 170 10.64 -17.18 -32.78
C SER A 170 12.10 -17.09 -33.22
N GLU A 171 12.52 -17.97 -34.12
CA GLU A 171 13.91 -18.01 -34.62
C GLU A 171 14.35 -16.69 -35.29
N ASP A 172 13.44 -16.03 -36.00
CA ASP A 172 13.73 -14.75 -36.66
C ASP A 172 14.06 -13.65 -35.65
N PHE A 173 13.42 -13.69 -34.47
CA PHE A 173 13.71 -12.77 -33.38
C PHE A 173 15.09 -13.04 -32.77
N LEU A 174 15.48 -14.31 -32.65
CA LEU A 174 16.81 -14.70 -32.17
C LEU A 174 17.92 -14.31 -33.16
N LYS A 175 17.68 -14.45 -34.47
CA LYS A 175 18.61 -13.99 -35.52
C LYS A 175 18.82 -12.48 -35.48
N LYS A 176 17.74 -11.71 -35.23
CA LYS A 176 17.79 -10.26 -35.09
C LYS A 176 18.56 -9.79 -33.84
N TYR A 177 18.54 -10.59 -32.76
CA TYR A 177 19.20 -10.26 -31.49
C TYR A 177 20.15 -11.39 -31.01
N PRO A 178 21.36 -11.49 -31.58
CA PRO A 178 22.30 -12.59 -31.31
C PRO A 178 22.87 -12.60 -29.87
N LYS A 179 22.74 -11.48 -29.14
CA LYS A 179 23.10 -11.43 -27.71
C LYS A 179 22.07 -12.17 -26.86
N LEU A 180 20.81 -12.18 -27.28
CA LEU A 180 19.71 -12.82 -26.57
C LEU A 180 19.74 -14.34 -26.76
N SER A 181 20.13 -14.83 -27.95
CA SER A 181 20.33 -16.27 -28.17
C SER A 181 21.45 -16.83 -27.30
N LYS A 182 22.60 -16.14 -27.21
CA LYS A 182 23.70 -16.51 -26.31
C LYS A 182 23.24 -16.53 -24.84
N ALA A 183 22.55 -15.48 -24.40
CA ALA A 183 22.01 -15.41 -23.04
C ALA A 183 20.94 -16.47 -22.74
N LEU A 184 20.17 -16.91 -23.74
CA LEU A 184 19.17 -17.98 -23.60
C LEU A 184 19.84 -19.35 -23.44
N GLU A 185 20.95 -19.60 -24.16
CA GLU A 185 21.73 -20.82 -24.01
C GLU A 185 22.47 -20.85 -22.67
N GLU A 186 23.03 -19.72 -22.23
CA GLU A 186 23.67 -19.57 -20.92
C GLU A 186 22.65 -19.67 -19.76
N GLY A 187 21.46 -19.08 -19.95
CA GLY A 187 20.36 -19.05 -18.98
C GLY A 187 19.61 -20.37 -18.79
N LYS A 188 19.88 -21.40 -19.61
CA LYS A 188 19.43 -22.77 -19.32
C LYS A 188 20.06 -23.34 -18.04
N ASN A 189 21.12 -22.69 -17.52
CA ASN A 189 21.85 -23.12 -16.32
C ASN A 189 21.84 -22.10 -15.17
N ALA A 190 21.08 -20.99 -15.23
CA ALA A 190 21.06 -20.01 -14.13
C ALA A 190 19.76 -19.18 -14.05
N ASP A 191 19.41 -18.86 -12.82
CA ASP A 191 18.20 -18.17 -12.35
C ASP A 191 17.74 -16.97 -13.20
N ILE A 192 16.42 -16.80 -13.30
CA ILE A 192 15.57 -15.91 -14.13
C ILE A 192 15.92 -14.38 -14.08
N THR A 193 16.96 -14.00 -13.36
CA THR A 193 17.44 -12.62 -13.18
C THR A 193 17.85 -11.85 -14.46
N PRO A 194 18.36 -12.46 -15.55
CA PRO A 194 18.77 -11.71 -16.75
C PRO A 194 17.59 -11.04 -17.47
N PHE A 195 16.42 -11.69 -17.47
CA PHE A 195 15.25 -11.22 -18.22
C PHE A 195 14.62 -9.97 -17.61
N GLN A 196 14.54 -9.90 -16.27
CA GLN A 196 14.04 -8.73 -15.55
C GLN A 196 14.92 -7.49 -15.76
N LYS A 197 16.25 -7.68 -15.79
CA LYS A 197 17.21 -6.59 -16.04
C LYS A 197 17.03 -6.02 -17.44
N LEU A 198 16.79 -6.87 -18.43
CA LEU A 198 16.57 -6.47 -19.82
C LEU A 198 15.27 -5.68 -20.00
N LEU A 199 14.16 -6.11 -19.38
CA LEU A 199 12.89 -5.37 -19.37
C LEU A 199 12.99 -4.02 -18.65
N SER A 200 13.74 -3.94 -17.54
CA SER A 200 13.96 -2.67 -16.83
C SER A 200 14.75 -1.66 -17.68
N SER A 201 15.75 -2.13 -18.43
CA SER A 201 16.57 -1.28 -19.32
C SER A 201 15.84 -0.80 -20.57
N ALA A 202 14.83 -1.54 -21.04
CA ALA A 202 13.99 -1.11 -22.15
C ALA A 202 13.03 0.02 -21.73
N ARG A 203 12.61 0.04 -20.46
CA ARG A 203 11.69 1.04 -19.90
C ARG A 203 12.34 2.41 -19.68
N THR A 204 13.64 2.45 -19.37
CA THR A 204 14.39 3.71 -19.24
C THR A 204 14.65 4.36 -20.59
N LYS A 205 14.83 3.56 -21.65
CA LYS A 205 15.13 4.06 -23.00
C LYS A 205 13.95 4.76 -23.69
N SER A 206 12.71 4.46 -23.28
CA SER A 206 11.50 5.13 -23.76
C SER A 206 11.19 6.46 -23.05
N MET A 207 11.87 6.79 -21.94
CA MET A 207 11.68 8.08 -21.26
C MET A 207 12.70 9.14 -21.70
N GLU A 208 13.81 8.76 -22.32
CA GLU A 208 14.86 9.70 -22.77
C GLU A 208 14.56 10.36 -24.13
N THR A 209 13.54 9.91 -24.87
CA THR A 209 13.29 10.36 -26.26
C THR A 209 12.18 11.42 -26.40
N GLU A 210 11.52 11.85 -25.34
CA GLU A 210 10.41 12.83 -25.45
C GLU A 210 10.74 14.26 -24.99
N ASP A 211 11.89 14.51 -24.33
CA ASP A 211 12.16 15.82 -23.70
C ASP A 211 13.12 16.76 -24.46
N THR A 212 13.53 16.44 -25.69
CA THR A 212 14.39 17.33 -26.49
C THR A 212 13.80 17.66 -27.87
N SER A 213 12.76 18.50 -27.88
CA SER A 213 12.45 19.34 -29.04
C SER A 213 12.08 20.76 -28.61
N GLU A 214 13.13 21.59 -28.56
CA GLU A 214 13.18 23.02 -28.92
C GLU A 214 12.10 24.00 -28.40
N LEU A 215 12.46 24.71 -27.33
CA LEU A 215 12.00 26.07 -27.03
C LEU A 215 12.66 27.07 -27.99
N LYS A 216 11.86 27.82 -28.78
CA LYS A 216 12.26 29.10 -29.37
C LYS A 216 11.61 30.25 -28.58
N PRO A 217 12.34 31.34 -28.25
CA PRO A 217 11.78 32.49 -27.58
C PRO A 217 11.24 33.52 -28.59
N GLU A 218 9.94 33.75 -28.62
CA GLU A 218 9.35 34.89 -29.33
C GLU A 218 8.89 35.99 -28.36
N GLY A 219 9.52 37.15 -28.51
CA GLY A 219 8.84 38.44 -28.68
C GLY A 219 7.87 38.91 -27.60
N ASN A 220 8.35 39.80 -26.74
CA ASN A 220 7.53 40.63 -25.85
C ASN A 220 6.72 41.67 -26.66
N PRO A 221 5.43 41.94 -26.34
CA PRO A 221 4.85 43.23 -26.66
C PRO A 221 4.29 44.00 -25.43
N GLU A 222 4.60 45.29 -25.50
CA GLU A 222 4.38 46.50 -24.69
C GLU A 222 3.07 46.75 -23.89
N PRO A 223 3.09 47.77 -22.97
CA PRO A 223 2.10 47.93 -21.92
C PRO A 223 0.80 48.64 -22.37
N VAL A 224 -0.31 48.19 -21.78
CA VAL A 224 -1.66 48.72 -21.96
C VAL A 224 -1.79 50.13 -21.37
N LYS A 225 -2.14 51.11 -22.22
CA LYS A 225 -2.52 52.46 -21.80
C LYS A 225 -3.91 52.44 -21.14
N LYS A 226 -4.01 53.12 -20.00
CA LYS A 226 -5.26 53.41 -19.29
C LYS A 226 -6.10 54.41 -20.08
N SER A 227 -7.40 54.14 -20.18
CA SER A 227 -8.47 55.11 -20.42
C SER A 227 -9.66 54.72 -19.55
#